data_AF-A0A072NC94-F1
#
_entry.id   AF-A0A072NC94-F1
#
_cell.length_a   1.000
_cell.length_b   1.000
_cell.length_c   1.000
_cell.angle_alpha   90.00
_cell.angle_beta   90.00
_cell.angle_gamma   90.00
#
_symmetry.space_group_name_H-M   'P 1'
#
loop_
_entity.id
_entity.type
_entity.pdbx_description
1 polymer ?
#
loop_
_entity_poly.entity_id
_entity_poly.type
_entity_poly.pdbx_seq_one_letter_code
_entity_poly.pdbx_strand_id
1 'polypeptide(L)'
;MDSVSVFMLLVALPVYDALASKSSCGERYLMLPAFLKSSRALMHLVAMASLLFAAMGANAELREIDWLELMPAEDLALLENMPEVEHQGDGPALLPDEIMTGRVVPEMENVTGRIPGFVVPLKTTEDMRILEFFLVPYYGACIHVPPPPPNQIIHVKYPEGFTIEALYDPIWVEGTVMIQRTENDIGTSSYAISADAVSPYEQY
;
A
#
# COMPACT_ATOMS: atom_id res chain seq x y z
N MET A 1 20.62 7.59 -26.27
CA MET A 1 19.32 8.04 -25.73
C MET A 1 19.59 8.47 -24.31
N ASP A 2 19.97 9.73 -24.24
CA ASP A 2 20.34 10.55 -23.08
C ASP A 2 19.09 10.81 -22.21
N SER A 3 19.11 11.24 -20.95
CA SER A 3 20.06 12.04 -20.18
C SER A 3 19.87 11.79 -18.68
N VAL A 4 20.96 11.67 -17.92
CA VAL A 4 20.98 11.95 -16.47
C VAL A 4 21.83 13.20 -16.29
N SER A 5 21.20 14.32 -15.92
CA SER A 5 21.89 15.58 -15.67
C SER A 5 22.51 15.55 -14.27
N VAL A 6 23.83 15.40 -14.21
CA VAL A 6 24.65 15.61 -13.01
C VAL A 6 25.05 17.08 -12.99
N PHE A 7 24.46 17.87 -12.10
CA PHE A 7 24.89 19.25 -11.86
C PHE A 7 26.00 19.27 -10.79
N MET A 8 27.23 19.45 -11.26
CA MET A 8 28.44 19.66 -10.47
C MET A 8 28.41 21.09 -9.89
N LEU A 9 28.24 21.22 -8.57
CA LEU A 9 28.26 22.51 -7.87
C LEU A 9 29.71 22.84 -7.47
N LEU A 10 30.36 23.71 -8.26
CA LEU A 10 31.67 24.29 -7.96
C LEU A 10 31.51 25.40 -6.90
N VAL A 11 32.02 25.17 -5.69
CA VAL A 11 32.05 26.15 -4.61
C VAL A 11 33.38 26.90 -4.68
N ALA A 12 33.37 28.17 -5.07
CA ALA A 12 34.53 29.05 -5.00
C ALA A 12 34.55 29.79 -3.64
N LEU A 13 35.59 29.55 -2.84
CA LEU A 13 35.89 30.31 -1.61
C LEU A 13 36.82 31.49 -1.94
N PRO A 14 36.64 32.69 -1.34
CA PRO A 14 37.62 33.74 -1.47
C PRO A 14 38.67 33.66 -0.34
N VAL A 15 39.93 33.63 -0.75
CA VAL A 15 41.13 33.85 0.07
C VAL A 15 41.20 35.34 0.43
N TYR A 16 41.27 35.66 1.72
CA TYR A 16 41.60 37.00 2.20
C TYR A 16 43.09 37.04 2.51
N ASP A 17 43.82 37.95 1.86
CA ASP A 17 45.13 38.38 2.34
C ASP A 17 45.18 39.91 2.36
N ALA A 18 45.66 40.44 3.47
CA ALA A 18 45.65 41.85 3.80
C ALA A 18 47.06 42.41 3.71
N LEU A 19 47.29 43.52 3.02
CA LEU A 19 48.42 44.40 3.29
C LEU A 19 48.11 45.88 3.01
N ALA A 20 48.70 46.71 3.87
CA ALA A 20 48.48 48.14 4.10
C ALA A 20 49.07 49.08 3.01
N SER A 21 48.62 50.34 2.98
CA SER A 21 49.46 51.55 3.16
C SER A 21 48.67 52.85 2.86
N LYS A 22 49.22 53.96 3.36
CA LYS A 22 48.67 55.29 3.62
C LYS A 22 48.29 56.17 2.40
N SER A 23 47.46 57.17 2.73
CA SER A 23 47.54 58.62 2.40
C SER A 23 46.75 59.24 1.23
N SER A 24 46.03 60.30 1.64
CA SER A 24 45.77 61.59 0.97
C SER A 24 44.65 61.74 -0.08
N CYS A 25 43.68 62.58 0.31
CA CYS A 25 42.98 63.64 -0.43
C CYS A 25 42.24 63.33 -1.76
N GLY A 26 40.90 63.36 -1.67
CA GLY A 26 40.00 64.08 -2.60
C GLY A 26 39.81 63.55 -4.03
N GLU A 27 38.71 62.83 -4.28
CA GLU A 27 37.64 63.23 -5.21
C GLU A 27 36.60 62.11 -5.41
N ARG A 28 35.37 62.53 -5.69
CA ARG A 28 34.13 61.74 -5.74
C ARG A 28 34.22 60.53 -6.67
N TYR A 29 33.93 59.34 -6.14
CA TYR A 29 33.46 58.20 -6.93
C TYR A 29 31.98 57.94 -6.69
N LEU A 30 31.27 57.70 -7.79
CA LEU A 30 29.83 57.43 -7.86
C LEU A 30 29.39 56.34 -6.87
N MET A 31 28.23 56.57 -6.25
CA MET A 31 27.50 55.55 -5.51
C MET A 31 27.18 54.35 -6.41
N LEU A 32 27.67 53.18 -6.02
CA LEU A 32 26.99 51.92 -6.19
C LEU A 32 26.64 51.42 -4.79
N PRO A 33 25.36 51.26 -4.41
CA PRO A 33 25.05 50.65 -3.13
C PRO A 33 25.47 49.18 -3.20
N ALA A 34 26.48 48.83 -2.42
CA ALA A 34 26.87 47.46 -2.14
C ALA A 34 25.71 46.75 -1.42
N PHE A 35 24.79 46.16 -2.18
CA PHE A 35 23.83 45.20 -1.68
C PHE A 35 24.52 43.83 -1.50
N LEU A 36 25.48 43.77 -0.57
CA LEU A 36 25.93 42.52 0.02
C LEU A 36 25.86 42.67 1.54
N LYS A 37 24.67 42.48 2.11
CA LYS A 37 24.55 42.43 3.58
C LYS A 37 23.39 41.54 4.03
N SER A 38 23.56 40.23 3.90
CA SER A 38 23.24 39.25 4.96
C SER A 38 23.41 37.81 4.45
N SER A 39 24.62 37.26 4.58
CA SER A 39 24.89 35.83 4.34
C SER A 39 24.04 34.91 5.25
N ARG A 40 23.63 35.43 6.42
CA ARG A 40 22.75 34.71 7.37
C ARG A 40 21.32 34.58 6.86
N ALA A 41 20.75 35.63 6.26
CA ALA A 41 19.38 35.58 5.74
C ALA A 41 19.24 34.58 4.58
N LEU A 42 20.25 34.49 3.72
CA LEU A 42 20.28 33.51 2.63
C LEU A 42 20.43 32.07 3.14
N MET A 43 21.27 31.84 4.17
CA MET A 43 21.36 30.53 4.82
C MET A 43 20.05 30.13 5.53
N HIS A 44 19.36 31.06 6.17
CA HIS A 44 18.05 30.78 6.79
C HIS A 44 16.98 30.51 5.73
N LEU A 45 16.97 31.23 4.62
CA LEU A 45 16.04 30.98 3.50
C LEU A 45 16.29 29.62 2.85
N VAL A 46 17.55 29.23 2.63
CA VAL A 46 17.90 27.90 2.10
C VAL A 46 17.54 26.80 3.10
N ALA A 47 17.86 26.96 4.38
CA ALA A 47 17.50 25.98 5.41
C ALA A 47 15.97 25.83 5.56
N MET A 48 15.22 26.94 5.50
CA MET A 48 13.76 26.93 5.56
C MET A 48 13.15 26.33 4.30
N ALA A 49 13.70 26.60 3.11
CA ALA A 49 13.29 25.97 1.87
C ALA A 49 13.57 24.45 1.86
N SER A 50 14.70 24.01 2.42
CA SER A 50 15.03 22.58 2.58
C SER A 50 14.09 21.89 3.59
N LEU A 51 13.73 22.55 4.69
CA LEU A 51 12.73 22.02 5.65
C LEU A 51 11.33 21.93 5.02
N LEU A 52 10.93 22.92 4.22
CA LEU A 52 9.65 22.92 3.52
C LEU A 52 9.59 21.84 2.42
N PHE A 53 10.70 21.55 1.75
CA PHE A 53 10.77 20.50 0.73
C PHE A 53 10.75 19.09 1.34
N ALA A 54 11.38 18.89 2.51
CA ALA A 54 11.35 17.63 3.24
C ALA A 54 9.95 17.28 3.80
N ALA A 55 9.15 18.28 4.13
CA ALA A 55 7.77 18.09 4.62
C ALA A 55 6.79 17.63 3.53
N MET A 56 7.15 17.74 2.24
CA MET A 56 6.29 17.39 1.11
C MET A 56 6.36 15.89 0.72
N GLY A 57 7.28 15.12 1.32
CA GLY A 57 7.66 13.78 0.85
C GLY A 57 6.96 12.58 1.50
N ALA A 58 5.93 12.75 2.33
CA ALA A 58 5.35 11.65 3.10
C ALA A 58 3.82 11.65 3.06
N ASN A 59 3.24 11.33 1.90
CA ASN A 59 1.85 10.89 1.82
C ASN A 59 1.70 9.87 0.67
N ALA A 60 2.43 8.76 0.76
CA ALA A 60 2.17 7.62 -0.11
C ALA A 60 0.97 6.87 0.49
N GLU A 61 -0.20 6.96 -0.14
CA GLU A 61 -1.31 6.07 0.18
C GLU A 61 -0.87 4.61 -0.03
N LEU A 62 -1.24 3.75 0.92
CA LEU A 62 -0.96 2.33 0.80
C LEU A 62 -1.70 1.78 -0.42
N ARG A 63 -1.02 0.99 -1.26
CA ARG A 63 -1.61 0.37 -2.44
C ARG A 63 -2.83 -0.44 -2.04
N GLU A 64 -3.98 -0.15 -2.64
CA GLU A 64 -5.15 -1.02 -2.56
C GLU A 64 -5.01 -2.17 -3.54
N ILE A 65 -5.31 -3.38 -3.09
CA ILE A 65 -5.33 -4.60 -3.88
C ILE A 65 -6.79 -4.94 -4.17
N ASP A 66 -7.12 -5.02 -5.46
CA ASP A 66 -8.42 -5.50 -5.91
C ASP A 66 -8.46 -7.03 -5.91
N TRP A 67 -9.59 -7.62 -5.51
CA TRP A 67 -9.79 -9.06 -5.52
C TRP A 67 -9.62 -9.69 -6.90
N LEU A 68 -9.93 -8.94 -7.98
CA LEU A 68 -9.73 -9.40 -9.35
C LEU A 68 -8.24 -9.53 -9.73
N GLU A 69 -7.33 -8.81 -9.06
CA GLU A 69 -5.88 -8.97 -9.29
C GLU A 69 -5.37 -10.35 -8.82
N LEU A 70 -6.10 -10.99 -7.90
CA LEU A 70 -5.78 -12.33 -7.39
C LEU A 70 -6.32 -13.45 -8.30
N MET A 71 -7.08 -13.10 -9.34
CA MET A 71 -7.72 -14.02 -10.27
C MET A 71 -7.00 -14.03 -11.62
N PRO A 72 -6.58 -15.20 -12.13
CA PRO A 72 -6.07 -15.32 -13.49
C PRO A 72 -7.12 -14.89 -14.52
N ALA A 73 -6.68 -14.27 -15.61
CA ALA A 73 -7.58 -13.79 -16.67
C ALA A 73 -8.42 -14.93 -17.27
N GLU A 74 -7.90 -16.16 -17.30
CA GLU A 74 -8.62 -17.34 -17.78
C GLU A 74 -9.78 -17.71 -16.84
N ASP A 75 -9.61 -17.56 -15.52
CA ASP A 75 -10.66 -17.83 -14.54
C ASP A 75 -11.76 -16.79 -14.64
N LEU A 76 -11.39 -15.51 -14.81
CA LEU A 76 -12.33 -14.44 -15.04
C LEU A 76 -13.14 -14.66 -16.32
N ALA A 77 -12.47 -15.04 -17.41
CA ALA A 77 -13.14 -15.32 -18.68
C ALA A 77 -14.11 -16.51 -18.57
N LEU A 78 -13.80 -17.52 -17.75
CA LEU A 78 -14.74 -18.61 -17.48
C LEU A 78 -15.99 -18.10 -16.76
N LEU A 79 -15.85 -17.25 -15.75
CA LEU A 79 -16.97 -16.65 -15.02
C LEU A 79 -17.85 -15.77 -15.91
N GLU A 80 -17.24 -14.92 -16.74
CA GLU A 80 -17.97 -14.01 -17.65
C GLU A 80 -18.76 -14.75 -18.72
N ASN A 81 -18.32 -15.96 -19.09
CA ASN A 81 -18.99 -16.81 -20.08
C ASN A 81 -19.93 -17.85 -19.45
N MET A 82 -20.14 -17.80 -18.13
CA MET A 82 -21.10 -18.70 -17.49
C MET A 82 -22.53 -18.37 -17.96
N PRO A 83 -23.35 -19.39 -18.27
CA PRO A 83 -24.77 -19.17 -18.50
C PRO A 83 -25.41 -18.57 -17.25
N GLU A 84 -26.44 -17.73 -17.44
CA GLU A 84 -27.20 -17.20 -16.32
C GLU A 84 -27.75 -18.34 -15.45
N VAL A 85 -27.66 -18.17 -14.13
CA VAL A 85 -28.16 -19.15 -13.18
C VAL A 85 -29.67 -19.24 -13.31
N GLU A 86 -30.18 -20.36 -13.81
CA GLU A 86 -31.61 -20.63 -13.82
C GLU A 86 -32.09 -20.92 -12.38
N HIS A 87 -32.88 -20.01 -11.81
CA HIS A 87 -33.48 -20.16 -10.47
C HIS A 87 -34.62 -21.19 -10.39
N GLN A 88 -34.65 -22.17 -11.31
CA GLN A 88 -35.66 -23.24 -11.40
C GLN A 88 -35.12 -24.61 -10.95
N GLY A 89 -33.83 -24.72 -10.61
CA GLY A 89 -33.23 -25.94 -10.07
C GLY A 89 -33.21 -25.98 -8.53
N ASP A 90 -33.32 -27.18 -7.96
CA ASP A 90 -33.29 -27.45 -6.51
C ASP A 90 -31.88 -27.45 -5.88
N GLY A 91 -30.88 -26.86 -6.56
CA GLY A 91 -29.48 -26.88 -6.14
C GLY A 91 -28.80 -25.52 -6.27
N PRO A 92 -27.75 -25.25 -5.46
CA PRO A 92 -26.95 -24.04 -5.62
C PRO A 92 -26.27 -24.03 -6.98
N ALA A 93 -26.09 -22.83 -7.54
CA ALA A 93 -25.20 -22.66 -8.68
C ALA A 93 -23.81 -23.17 -8.29
N LEU A 94 -23.26 -24.09 -9.08
CA LEU A 94 -21.89 -24.57 -8.90
C LEU A 94 -20.97 -23.81 -9.85
N LEU A 95 -19.79 -23.46 -9.36
CA LEU A 95 -18.72 -22.91 -10.19
C LEU A 95 -18.04 -24.06 -10.97
N PRO A 96 -17.52 -23.79 -12.19
CA PRO A 96 -16.73 -24.76 -12.93
C PRO A 96 -15.55 -25.31 -12.11
N ASP A 97 -15.29 -26.61 -12.24
CA ASP A 97 -14.20 -27.29 -11.52
C ASP A 97 -12.84 -26.63 -11.79
N GLU A 98 -12.64 -26.10 -13.00
CA GLU A 98 -11.43 -25.38 -13.39
C GLU A 98 -11.15 -24.15 -12.53
N ILE A 99 -12.19 -23.39 -12.16
CA ILE A 99 -12.07 -22.22 -11.28
C ILE A 99 -11.79 -22.67 -9.83
N MET A 100 -12.37 -23.79 -9.41
CA MET A 100 -12.17 -24.33 -8.06
C MET A 100 -10.77 -24.91 -7.83
N THR A 101 -9.94 -25.05 -8.87
CA THR A 101 -8.53 -25.46 -8.71
C THR A 101 -7.70 -24.47 -7.88
N GLY A 102 -8.10 -23.19 -7.84
CA GLY A 102 -7.38 -22.16 -7.10
C GLY A 102 -6.10 -21.70 -7.80
N ARG A 103 -6.09 -21.62 -9.14
CA ARG A 103 -4.98 -21.04 -9.91
C ARG A 103 -4.65 -19.64 -9.41
N VAL A 104 -3.36 -19.34 -9.32
CA VAL A 104 -2.85 -18.08 -8.77
C VAL A 104 -2.27 -17.20 -9.87
N VAL A 105 -2.17 -15.91 -9.57
CA VAL A 105 -1.44 -14.92 -10.37
C VAL A 105 -0.02 -14.80 -9.78
N PRO A 106 1.02 -15.30 -10.46
CA PRO A 106 2.39 -15.33 -9.91
C PRO A 106 2.92 -13.94 -9.52
N GLU A 107 2.48 -12.89 -10.22
CA GLU A 107 2.86 -11.51 -9.98
C GLU A 107 2.35 -10.95 -8.64
N MET A 108 1.40 -11.63 -8.00
CA MET A 108 0.87 -11.25 -6.68
C MET A 108 1.73 -11.75 -5.52
N GLU A 109 2.72 -12.60 -5.77
CA GLU A 109 3.71 -13.01 -4.78
C GLU A 109 4.53 -11.81 -4.28
N ASN A 110 4.60 -11.61 -2.96
CA ASN A 110 5.28 -10.49 -2.29
C ASN A 110 4.74 -9.09 -2.62
N VAL A 111 3.50 -8.98 -3.11
CA VAL A 111 2.85 -7.66 -3.24
C VAL A 111 2.41 -7.16 -1.86
N THR A 112 2.91 -5.98 -1.48
CA THR A 112 2.49 -5.29 -0.25
C THR A 112 1.37 -4.29 -0.56
N GLY A 113 0.36 -4.26 0.29
CA GLY A 113 -0.76 -3.34 0.16
C GLY A 113 -1.83 -3.58 1.23
N ARG A 114 -3.01 -3.04 0.99
CA ARG A 114 -4.22 -3.31 1.77
C ARG A 114 -5.32 -3.90 0.91
N ILE A 115 -6.09 -4.81 1.48
CA ILE A 115 -7.22 -5.46 0.81
C ILE A 115 -8.44 -5.43 1.74
N PRO A 116 -9.62 -5.02 1.25
CA PRO A 116 -10.82 -5.03 2.07
C PRO A 116 -11.49 -6.39 1.99
N GLY A 117 -12.20 -6.80 3.05
CA GLY A 117 -13.01 -8.02 2.99
C GLY A 117 -13.71 -8.34 4.30
N PHE A 118 -14.41 -9.46 4.30
CA PHE A 118 -15.17 -9.94 5.46
C PHE A 118 -14.41 -11.05 6.17
N VAL A 119 -14.67 -11.20 7.47
CA VAL A 119 -13.94 -12.11 8.34
C VAL A 119 -14.70 -13.44 8.48
N VAL A 120 -14.01 -14.54 8.20
CA VAL A 120 -14.43 -15.89 8.60
C VAL A 120 -13.43 -16.41 9.66
N PRO A 121 -13.77 -16.37 10.95
CA PRO A 121 -12.83 -16.70 12.02
C PRO A 121 -12.38 -18.18 11.96
N LEU A 122 -11.08 -18.42 12.10
CA LEU A 122 -10.49 -19.76 12.19
C LEU A 122 -9.90 -20.06 13.57
N LYS A 123 -9.32 -19.05 14.22
CA LYS A 123 -8.76 -19.17 15.57
C LYS A 123 -9.08 -17.92 16.39
N THR A 124 -9.63 -18.15 17.58
CA THR A 124 -9.91 -17.11 18.56
C THR A 124 -9.26 -17.41 19.90
N THR A 125 -9.04 -16.37 20.70
CA THR A 125 -8.69 -16.48 22.13
C THR A 125 -9.93 -16.72 23.00
N GLU A 126 -9.73 -16.98 24.29
CA GLU A 126 -10.82 -17.11 25.27
C GLU A 126 -11.64 -15.82 25.42
N ASP A 127 -11.01 -14.66 25.25
CA ASP A 127 -11.64 -13.34 25.25
C ASP A 127 -12.18 -12.91 23.87
N MET A 128 -12.38 -13.88 22.96
CA MET A 128 -12.99 -13.68 21.63
C MET A 128 -12.19 -12.80 20.65
N ARG A 129 -10.88 -12.60 20.87
CA ARG A 129 -10.01 -11.96 19.87
C ARG A 129 -9.73 -12.93 18.74
N ILE A 130 -9.87 -12.48 17.50
CA ILE A 130 -9.60 -13.26 16.29
C ILE A 130 -8.11 -13.13 15.97
N LEU A 131 -7.40 -14.26 15.91
CA LEU A 131 -5.95 -14.33 15.63
C LEU A 131 -5.64 -14.85 14.22
N GLU A 132 -6.56 -15.64 13.69
CA GLU A 132 -6.44 -16.31 12.39
C GLU A 132 -7.82 -16.38 11.77
N PHE A 133 -7.92 -16.04 10.50
CA PHE A 133 -9.19 -15.97 9.78
C PHE A 133 -8.97 -16.15 8.29
N PHE A 134 -10.04 -16.52 7.57
CA PHE A 134 -10.11 -16.26 6.14
C PHE A 134 -10.69 -14.87 5.91
N LEU A 135 -10.03 -14.11 5.03
CA LEU A 135 -10.58 -12.90 4.44
C LEU A 135 -11.24 -13.28 3.11
N VAL A 136 -12.45 -12.79 2.88
CA VAL A 136 -13.30 -13.12 1.72
C VAL A 136 -13.93 -11.86 1.12
N PRO A 137 -14.26 -11.84 -0.19
CA PRO A 137 -14.75 -10.64 -0.88
C PRO A 137 -16.21 -10.27 -0.59
N TYR A 138 -17.01 -11.19 -0.02
CA TYR A 138 -18.41 -10.95 0.30
C TYR A 138 -18.85 -11.59 1.61
N TYR A 139 -19.82 -10.96 2.27
CA TYR A 139 -20.41 -11.47 3.50
C TYR A 139 -21.13 -12.81 3.29
N GLY A 140 -21.00 -13.72 4.25
CA GLY A 140 -21.67 -15.02 4.22
C GLY A 140 -20.98 -16.05 3.32
N ALA A 141 -19.79 -15.75 2.79
CA ALA A 141 -18.95 -16.77 2.16
C ALA A 141 -18.62 -17.90 3.15
N CYS A 142 -18.42 -19.11 2.62
CA CYS A 142 -18.08 -20.33 3.37
C CYS A 142 -19.16 -20.87 4.33
N ILE A 143 -20.25 -20.14 4.55
CA ILE A 143 -21.46 -20.64 5.26
C ILE A 143 -22.64 -20.85 4.32
N HIS A 144 -22.63 -20.19 3.17
CA HIS A 144 -23.59 -20.36 2.09
C HIS A 144 -22.89 -20.88 0.84
N VAL A 145 -23.64 -21.61 0.02
CA VAL A 145 -23.17 -22.21 -1.22
C VAL A 145 -23.54 -21.31 -2.42
N PRO A 146 -22.67 -21.22 -3.45
CA PRO A 146 -21.33 -21.81 -3.52
C PRO A 146 -20.29 -21.03 -2.69
N PRO A 147 -19.28 -21.71 -2.12
CA PRO A 147 -18.12 -21.04 -1.54
C PRO A 147 -17.31 -20.31 -2.63
N PRO A 148 -16.53 -19.26 -2.27
CA PRO A 148 -15.63 -18.64 -3.23
C PRO A 148 -14.56 -19.63 -3.73
N PRO A 149 -14.02 -19.42 -4.94
CA PRO A 149 -12.83 -20.14 -5.39
C PRO A 149 -11.64 -19.94 -4.45
N PRO A 150 -10.67 -20.88 -4.35
CA PRO A 150 -9.56 -20.72 -3.43
C PRO A 150 -8.66 -19.50 -3.68
N ASN A 151 -8.59 -19.00 -4.92
CA ASN A 151 -7.89 -17.75 -5.27
C ASN A 151 -8.68 -16.48 -4.92
N GLN A 152 -9.86 -16.62 -4.33
CA GLN A 152 -10.70 -15.55 -3.78
C GLN A 152 -10.91 -15.72 -2.27
N ILE A 153 -10.00 -16.45 -1.61
CA ILE A 153 -9.93 -16.60 -0.17
C ILE A 153 -8.48 -16.34 0.23
N ILE A 154 -8.26 -15.53 1.26
CA ILE A 154 -6.92 -15.26 1.81
C ILE A 154 -6.86 -15.77 3.23
N HIS A 155 -5.87 -16.61 3.54
CA HIS A 155 -5.57 -17.01 4.90
C HIS A 155 -4.78 -15.91 5.62
N VAL A 156 -5.38 -15.27 6.62
CA VAL A 156 -4.74 -14.18 7.35
C VAL A 156 -4.36 -14.63 8.75
N LYS A 157 -3.11 -14.33 9.14
CA LYS A 157 -2.62 -14.44 10.52
C LYS A 157 -2.33 -13.06 11.07
N TYR A 158 -2.86 -12.76 12.24
CA TYR A 158 -2.65 -11.51 12.96
C TYR A 158 -2.43 -11.81 14.45
N PRO A 159 -1.18 -12.07 14.89
CA PRO A 159 -0.87 -12.53 16.25
C PRO A 159 -1.32 -11.58 17.35
N GLU A 160 -1.36 -10.27 17.07
CA GLU A 160 -1.89 -9.28 18.01
C GLU A 160 -3.36 -9.55 18.27
N GLY A 161 -4.10 -9.96 17.25
CA GLY A 161 -5.54 -10.21 17.29
C GLY A 161 -6.37 -8.94 17.27
N PHE A 162 -7.66 -9.10 17.02
CA PHE A 162 -8.62 -7.99 16.99
C PHE A 162 -10.02 -8.49 17.35
N THR A 163 -10.90 -7.54 17.66
CA THR A 163 -12.34 -7.79 17.84
C THR A 163 -13.09 -7.02 16.78
N ILE A 164 -14.22 -7.57 16.35
CA ILE A 164 -15.15 -6.92 15.42
C ILE A 164 -16.52 -6.81 16.09
N GLU A 165 -17.26 -5.75 15.77
CA GLU A 165 -18.62 -5.57 16.26
C GLU A 165 -19.58 -6.56 15.58
N ALA A 166 -19.44 -6.70 14.25
CA ALA A 166 -20.22 -7.65 13.47
C ALA A 166 -19.42 -8.29 12.33
N LEU A 167 -19.69 -9.56 12.05
CA LEU A 167 -19.09 -10.31 10.93
C LEU A 167 -19.53 -9.81 9.55
N TYR A 168 -20.60 -9.01 9.48
CA TYR A 168 -21.06 -8.37 8.25
C TYR A 168 -20.40 -7.02 7.98
N ASP A 169 -19.57 -6.52 8.89
CA ASP A 169 -18.80 -5.31 8.64
C ASP A 169 -17.46 -5.70 8.00
N PRO A 170 -17.09 -5.09 6.87
CA PRO A 170 -15.80 -5.35 6.25
C PRO A 170 -14.67 -4.72 7.09
N ILE A 171 -13.48 -5.28 6.90
CA ILE A 171 -12.23 -4.78 7.47
C ILE A 171 -11.23 -4.50 6.34
N TRP A 172 -10.26 -3.63 6.63
CA TRP A 172 -9.01 -3.56 5.89
C TRP A 172 -7.97 -4.46 6.53
N VAL A 173 -7.28 -5.25 5.71
CA VAL A 173 -6.09 -6.00 6.09
C VAL A 173 -4.90 -5.41 5.33
N GLU A 174 -3.90 -4.94 6.07
CA GLU A 174 -2.64 -4.47 5.52
C GLU A 174 -1.57 -5.55 5.70
N GLY A 175 -0.76 -5.79 4.67
CA GLY A 175 0.34 -6.73 4.77
C GLY A 175 0.93 -7.10 3.41
N THR A 176 1.65 -8.22 3.38
CA THR A 176 2.26 -8.76 2.17
C THR A 176 1.58 -10.05 1.75
N VAL A 177 1.14 -10.12 0.50
CA VAL A 177 0.52 -11.29 -0.10
C VAL A 177 1.57 -12.37 -0.36
N MET A 178 1.27 -13.59 0.04
CA MET A 178 2.06 -14.80 -0.21
C MET A 178 1.19 -15.81 -0.96
N ILE A 179 1.77 -16.47 -1.96
CA ILE A 179 1.18 -17.64 -2.60
C ILE A 179 1.43 -18.84 -1.68
N GLN A 180 0.46 -19.08 -0.81
CA GLN A 180 0.50 -20.18 0.13
C GLN A 180 -0.88 -20.80 0.25
N ARG A 181 -0.96 -22.08 -0.15
CA ARG A 181 -2.19 -22.85 -0.02
C ARG A 181 -2.44 -23.24 1.44
N THR A 182 -3.64 -22.95 1.93
CA THR A 182 -4.15 -23.43 3.22
C THR A 182 -5.47 -24.17 3.00
N GLU A 183 -5.63 -25.31 3.65
CA GLU A 183 -6.83 -26.15 3.53
C GLU A 183 -7.25 -26.63 4.92
N ASN A 184 -8.53 -26.47 5.25
CA ASN A 184 -9.13 -26.91 6.50
C ASN A 184 -10.63 -27.21 6.30
N ASP A 185 -11.32 -27.60 7.37
CA ASP A 185 -12.74 -27.97 7.33
C ASP A 185 -13.68 -26.81 6.93
N ILE A 186 -13.21 -25.55 7.00
CA ILE A 186 -13.97 -24.36 6.64
C ILE A 186 -13.81 -24.02 5.16
N GLY A 187 -12.63 -24.26 4.58
CA GLY A 187 -12.38 -23.96 3.18
C GLY A 187 -10.91 -24.07 2.77
N THR A 188 -10.65 -23.65 1.55
CA THR A 188 -9.34 -23.67 0.93
C THR A 188 -8.98 -22.27 0.44
N SER A 189 -7.79 -21.78 0.77
CA SER A 189 -7.22 -20.57 0.19
C SER A 189 -5.99 -20.90 -0.66
N SER A 190 -5.73 -20.09 -1.68
CA SER A 190 -4.48 -20.12 -2.47
C SER A 190 -3.48 -19.06 -2.03
N TYR A 191 -3.94 -18.03 -1.32
CA TYR A 191 -3.13 -16.94 -0.81
C TYR A 191 -3.14 -16.89 0.72
N ALA A 192 -2.11 -16.26 1.28
CA ALA A 192 -2.01 -15.93 2.69
C ALA A 192 -1.43 -14.52 2.90
N ILE A 193 -1.75 -13.90 4.04
CA ILE A 193 -1.18 -12.65 4.51
C ILE A 193 -0.75 -12.82 5.97
N SER A 194 0.49 -12.45 6.28
CA SER A 194 0.88 -12.07 7.64
C SER A 194 0.53 -10.61 7.78
N ALA A 195 -0.52 -10.30 8.55
CA ALA A 195 -1.06 -8.94 8.64
C ALA A 195 -0.13 -8.05 9.48
N ASP A 196 0.18 -6.87 8.93
CA ASP A 196 0.87 -5.79 9.63
C ASP A 196 -0.14 -4.93 10.39
N ALA A 197 -1.34 -4.75 9.85
CA ALA A 197 -2.44 -4.05 10.51
C ALA A 197 -3.79 -4.59 10.07
N VAL A 198 -4.77 -4.48 10.96
CA VAL A 198 -6.19 -4.73 10.69
C VAL A 198 -7.00 -3.55 11.22
N SER A 199 -7.86 -2.98 10.40
CA SER A 199 -8.72 -1.84 10.78
C SER A 199 -10.15 -2.01 10.24
N PRO A 200 -11.16 -1.39 10.89
CA PRO A 200 -12.51 -1.34 10.33
C PRO A 200 -12.51 -0.66 8.96
N TYR A 201 -13.41 -1.09 8.08
CA TYR A 201 -13.64 -0.39 6.82
C TYR A 201 -14.45 0.90 7.08
N GLU A 202 -13.82 2.06 6.89
CA GLU A 202 -14.51 3.35 6.96
C GLU A 202 -14.93 3.81 5.55
N GLN A 203 -16.23 4.02 5.34
CA GLN A 203 -16.74 4.73 4.16
C GLN A 203 -16.64 6.23 4.44
N TYR A 204 -15.73 6.93 3.76
CA TYR A 204 -15.65 8.39 3.79
C TYR A 204 -16.64 9.04 2.81
#